data_AF-A0A4P2QCC7-F1
#
_entry.id   AF-A0A4P2QCC7-F1
#
_cell.length_a   1.000
_cell.length_b   1.000
_cell.length_c   1.000
_cell.angle_alpha   90.00
_cell.angle_beta   90.00
_cell.angle_gamma   90.00
#
_symmetry.space_group_name_H-M   'P 1'
#
loop_
_entity.id
_entity.type
_entity.pdbx_description
1 polymer ?
#
loop_
_entity_poly.entity_id
_entity_poly.type
_entity_poly.pdbx_seq_one_letter_code
_entity_poly.pdbx_strand_id
1 'polypeptide(L)'
;MKRVWIAVGLFVAACGGEGDAPDVEPIAWKDMSFEQRDEFMEDVVLPRMTEIFVAFDASFEGMTCATCHGDGATDGTYAMPSPQLTVLPGTEEAFIEKYETDPEHARWSDFMFERVVPEIASLLQVPRFDPVTQTGEFSCYNCHTLEGVEQ
;
A
#
# COMPACT_ATOMS: atom_id res chain seq x y z
N MET A 1 -22.65 70.23 -25.98
CA MET A 1 -24.01 69.69 -26.21
C MET A 1 -23.95 68.59 -27.26
N LYS A 2 -24.30 67.37 -26.86
CA LYS A 2 -24.95 66.26 -27.60
C LYS A 2 -24.35 64.92 -27.18
N ARG A 3 -25.15 64.21 -26.37
CA ARG A 3 -25.00 62.80 -26.04
C ARG A 3 -25.44 62.00 -27.26
N VAL A 4 -24.67 60.99 -27.65
CA VAL A 4 -25.18 59.85 -28.43
C VAL A 4 -24.56 58.60 -27.82
N TRP A 5 -25.45 57.73 -27.36
CA TRP A 5 -25.18 56.39 -26.85
C TRP A 5 -25.08 55.42 -28.03
N ILE A 6 -24.03 54.59 -28.09
CA ILE A 6 -24.04 53.34 -28.85
C ILE A 6 -23.33 52.29 -28.00
N ALA A 7 -24.08 51.26 -27.65
CA ALA A 7 -23.62 50.03 -27.01
C ALA A 7 -22.70 49.27 -27.98
N VAL A 8 -21.53 48.84 -27.50
CA VAL A 8 -20.65 47.90 -28.20
C VAL A 8 -20.60 46.64 -27.36
N GLY A 9 -20.97 45.54 -28.02
CA GLY A 9 -21.16 44.22 -27.44
C GLY A 9 -19.88 43.54 -26.98
N LEU A 10 -20.13 42.57 -26.09
CA LEU A 10 -19.19 41.53 -25.64
C LEU A 10 -18.41 40.93 -26.82
N PHE A 11 -17.09 40.98 -26.71
CA PHE A 11 -16.18 39.90 -27.09
C PHE A 11 -15.02 39.91 -26.08
N VAL A 12 -15.19 39.18 -24.97
CA VAL A 12 -14.05 38.79 -24.14
C VAL A 12 -13.54 37.49 -24.71
N ALA A 13 -12.50 37.58 -25.54
CA ALA A 13 -11.62 36.46 -25.82
C ALA A 13 -10.77 36.23 -24.56
N ALA A 14 -11.26 35.36 -23.67
CA ALA A 14 -10.45 34.81 -22.60
C ALA A 14 -9.65 33.65 -23.17
N CYS A 15 -8.34 33.83 -23.35
CA CYS A 15 -7.40 32.73 -23.50
C CYS A 15 -7.33 31.98 -22.17
N GLY A 16 -8.32 31.13 -21.90
CA GLY A 16 -8.23 30.06 -20.91
C GLY A 16 -7.44 28.92 -21.54
N GLY A 17 -6.13 28.93 -21.35
CA GLY A 17 -5.30 27.76 -21.62
C GLY A 17 -5.62 26.72 -20.56
N GLU A 18 -6.61 25.88 -20.83
CA GLU A 18 -6.75 24.58 -20.19
C GLU A 18 -5.53 23.77 -20.64
N GLY A 19 -4.50 23.77 -19.80
CA GLY A 19 -3.33 22.94 -20.00
C GLY A 19 -3.76 21.50 -19.84
N ASP A 20 -3.98 20.83 -20.97
CA ASP A 20 -4.05 19.38 -21.09
C ASP A 20 -2.72 18.83 -20.54
N ALA A 21 -2.67 18.57 -19.23
CA ALA A 21 -1.56 17.83 -18.65
C ALA A 21 -1.58 16.47 -19.34
N PRO A 22 -0.47 16.03 -19.95
CA PRO A 22 -0.45 14.74 -20.61
C PRO A 22 -0.86 13.67 -19.60
N ASP A 23 -1.76 12.79 -20.02
CA ASP A 23 -2.17 11.61 -19.27
C ASP A 23 -0.94 10.69 -19.19
N VAL A 24 -0.09 10.91 -18.19
CA VAL A 24 1.09 10.09 -17.95
C VAL A 24 0.60 8.78 -17.35
N GLU A 25 0.65 7.70 -18.12
CA GLU A 25 0.33 6.37 -17.60
C GLU A 25 1.17 6.08 -16.34
N PRO A 26 0.56 5.57 -15.26
CA PRO A 26 1.29 5.23 -14.05
C PRO A 26 2.42 4.23 -14.34
N ILE A 27 3.62 4.50 -13.82
CA ILE A 27 4.77 3.59 -13.92
C ILE A 27 4.45 2.34 -13.10
N ALA A 28 4.65 1.15 -13.67
CA ALA A 28 4.48 -0.09 -12.92
C ALA A 28 5.50 -0.18 -11.77
N TRP A 29 5.09 -0.68 -10.61
CA TRP A 29 5.93 -0.78 -9.40
C TRP A 29 7.32 -1.39 -9.65
N LYS A 30 7.39 -2.44 -10.45
CA LYS A 30 8.64 -3.13 -10.81
C LYS A 30 9.64 -2.23 -11.58
N ASP A 31 9.14 -1.19 -12.24
CA ASP A 31 9.90 -0.27 -13.08
C ASP A 31 10.16 1.09 -12.37
N MET A 32 9.61 1.29 -11.17
CA MET A 32 9.84 2.47 -10.34
C MET A 32 11.27 2.52 -9.79
N SER A 33 11.84 3.72 -9.73
CA SER A 33 13.06 4.02 -8.95
C SER A 33 12.77 3.90 -7.45
N PHE A 34 13.83 3.94 -6.62
CA PHE A 34 13.66 3.96 -5.17
C PHE A 34 12.83 5.18 -4.69
N GLU A 35 13.14 6.38 -5.20
CA GLU A 35 12.40 7.61 -4.86
C GLU A 35 10.93 7.51 -5.25
N GLN A 36 10.63 6.95 -6.43
CA GLN A 36 9.24 6.73 -6.86
C GLN A 36 8.51 5.70 -5.99
N ARG A 37 9.21 4.69 -5.47
CA ARG A 37 8.62 3.71 -4.54
C ARG A 37 8.36 4.31 -3.17
N ASP A 38 9.26 5.16 -2.68
CA ASP A 38 9.10 5.89 -1.42
C ASP A 38 7.86 6.78 -1.49
N GLU A 39 7.74 7.61 -2.54
CA GLU A 39 6.56 8.44 -2.81
C GLU A 39 5.28 7.58 -2.97
N PHE A 40 5.33 6.49 -3.73
CA PHE A 40 4.17 5.60 -3.89
C PHE A 40 3.75 4.94 -2.58
N MET A 41 4.71 4.55 -1.74
CA MET A 41 4.44 3.99 -0.42
C MET A 41 3.80 5.02 0.50
N GLU A 42 4.28 6.27 0.48
CA GLU A 42 3.75 7.37 1.30
C GLU A 42 2.37 7.83 0.84
N ASP A 43 2.17 8.04 -0.45
CA ASP A 43 0.97 8.69 -0.98
C ASP A 43 -0.16 7.70 -1.31
N VAL A 44 0.16 6.43 -1.57
CA VAL A 44 -0.82 5.42 -2.01
C VAL A 44 -0.94 4.29 -1.01
N VAL A 45 0.16 3.62 -0.67
CA VAL A 45 0.08 2.38 0.14
C VAL A 45 -0.24 2.68 1.59
N LEU A 46 0.49 3.60 2.25
CA LEU A 46 0.30 3.89 3.66
C LEU A 46 -1.11 4.41 3.99
N PRO A 47 -1.71 5.37 3.25
CA PRO A 47 -3.08 5.81 3.50
C PRO A 47 -4.07 4.67 3.32
N ARG A 48 -3.91 3.87 2.27
CA ARG A 48 -4.80 2.74 1.99
C ARG A 48 -4.70 1.65 3.05
N MET A 49 -3.49 1.34 3.52
CA MET A 49 -3.29 0.40 4.62
C MET A 49 -3.87 0.97 5.91
N THR A 50 -3.68 2.25 6.20
CA THR A 50 -4.26 2.90 7.38
C THR A 50 -5.79 2.73 7.40
N GLU A 51 -6.49 2.95 6.27
CA GLU A 51 -7.94 2.71 6.17
C GLU A 51 -8.32 1.26 6.50
N ILE A 52 -7.60 0.28 5.94
CA ILE A 52 -7.88 -1.14 6.12
C ILE A 52 -7.64 -1.58 7.56
N PHE A 53 -6.54 -1.14 8.17
CA PHE A 53 -6.20 -1.45 9.55
C PHE A 53 -7.11 -0.75 10.55
N VAL A 54 -7.45 0.53 10.35
CA VAL A 54 -8.42 1.25 11.19
C VAL A 54 -9.80 0.61 11.14
N ALA A 55 -10.23 0.12 9.97
CA ALA A 55 -11.49 -0.62 9.84
C ALA A 55 -11.48 -1.96 10.60
N PHE A 56 -10.30 -2.54 10.82
CA PHE A 56 -10.13 -3.76 11.61
C PHE A 56 -10.02 -3.46 13.12
N ASP A 57 -9.28 -2.42 13.47
CA ASP A 57 -9.09 -1.93 14.84
C ASP A 57 -8.70 -0.44 14.82
N ALA A 58 -9.50 0.40 15.46
CA ALA A 58 -9.31 1.86 15.45
C ALA A 58 -7.99 2.33 16.10
N SER A 59 -7.28 1.46 16.84
CA SER A 59 -5.96 1.80 17.39
C SER A 59 -4.89 2.04 16.32
N PHE A 60 -5.14 1.68 15.06
CA PHE A 60 -4.23 1.90 13.92
C PHE A 60 -4.34 3.28 13.25
N GLU A 61 -5.04 4.27 13.84
CA GLU A 61 -5.13 5.61 13.25
C GLU A 61 -3.76 6.31 13.08
N GLY A 62 -2.75 5.89 13.83
CA GLY A 62 -1.40 6.47 13.83
C GLY A 62 -0.35 5.65 13.08
N MET A 63 -0.73 4.87 12.05
CA MET A 63 0.22 4.10 11.27
C MET A 63 1.29 4.99 10.61
N THR A 64 2.52 4.48 10.56
CA THR A 64 3.67 5.13 9.93
C THR A 64 4.46 4.09 9.13
N CYS A 65 5.48 4.52 8.40
CA CYS A 65 6.40 3.62 7.69
C CYS A 65 6.99 2.55 8.64
N ALA A 66 7.27 2.91 9.89
CA ALA A 66 7.80 2.01 10.91
C ALA A 66 6.81 0.91 11.33
N THR A 67 5.51 1.08 11.11
CA THR A 67 4.52 0.03 11.41
C THR A 67 4.76 -1.24 10.61
N CYS A 68 5.28 -1.11 9.38
CA CYS A 68 5.63 -2.27 8.54
C CYS A 68 7.14 -2.51 8.51
N HIS A 69 7.93 -1.45 8.32
CA HIS A 69 9.37 -1.57 8.08
C HIS A 69 10.23 -1.54 9.35
N GLY A 70 9.65 -1.24 10.52
CA GLY A 70 10.39 -1.11 11.78
C GLY A 70 11.54 -0.09 11.68
N ASP A 71 12.69 -0.43 12.25
CA ASP A 71 13.96 0.30 12.17
C ASP A 71 14.38 0.61 10.72
N GLY A 72 13.97 -0.20 9.75
CA GLY A 72 14.23 0.05 8.33
C GLY A 72 13.63 1.38 7.83
N ALA A 73 12.54 1.84 8.45
CA ALA A 73 12.00 3.18 8.18
C ALA A 73 12.88 4.29 8.78
N THR A 74 13.60 4.00 9.86
CA THR A 74 14.44 5.00 10.56
C THR A 74 15.79 5.16 9.88
N ASP A 75 16.38 4.07 9.37
CA ASP A 75 17.66 4.09 8.66
C ASP A 75 17.54 4.34 7.14
N GLY A 76 16.30 4.38 6.63
CA GLY A 76 16.00 4.64 5.21
C GLY A 76 16.19 3.44 4.30
N THR A 77 16.44 2.24 4.83
CA THR A 77 16.54 1.01 4.02
C THR A 77 15.19 0.45 3.62
N TYR A 78 14.17 0.70 4.45
CA TYR A 78 12.83 0.12 4.36
C TYR A 78 12.85 -1.41 4.17
N ALA A 79 13.85 -2.07 4.75
CA ALA A 79 14.09 -3.48 4.53
C ALA A 79 12.88 -4.33 4.96
N MET A 80 12.57 -5.32 4.13
CA MET A 80 11.53 -6.31 4.37
C MET A 80 12.06 -7.70 4.00
N PRO A 81 11.68 -8.77 4.73
CA PRO A 81 10.77 -8.75 5.87
C PRO A 81 11.35 -8.06 7.11
N SER A 82 10.47 -7.47 7.91
CA SER A 82 10.86 -6.73 9.11
C SER A 82 10.96 -7.67 10.31
N PRO A 83 12.10 -7.71 11.02
CA PRO A 83 12.24 -8.51 12.25
C PRO A 83 11.44 -7.95 13.43
N GLN A 84 10.85 -6.76 13.28
CA GLN A 84 10.00 -6.13 14.29
C GLN A 84 8.52 -6.46 14.12
N LEU A 85 8.16 -7.13 13.03
CA LEU A 85 6.85 -7.76 12.91
C LEU A 85 6.87 -9.13 13.59
N THR A 86 5.68 -9.62 13.93
CA THR A 86 5.51 -10.94 14.54
C THR A 86 6.17 -12.01 13.67
N VAL A 87 7.08 -12.80 14.27
CA VAL A 87 7.70 -13.95 13.61
C VAL A 87 6.62 -15.01 13.40
N LEU A 88 6.50 -15.50 12.16
CA LEU A 88 5.53 -16.53 11.80
C LEU A 88 6.18 -17.92 11.83
N PRO A 89 5.40 -18.97 12.13
CA PRO A 89 5.88 -20.35 12.02
C PRO A 89 6.40 -20.66 10.62
N GLY A 90 7.52 -21.39 10.54
CA GLY A 90 8.16 -21.77 9.29
C GLY A 90 7.56 -23.00 8.60
N THR A 91 6.58 -23.67 9.21
CA THR A 91 5.89 -24.84 8.64
C THR A 91 4.37 -24.65 8.69
N GLU A 92 3.67 -25.31 7.75
CA GLU A 92 2.21 -25.27 7.67
C GLU A 92 1.55 -25.85 8.92
N GLU A 93 2.05 -26.97 9.45
CA GLU A 93 1.50 -27.60 10.64
C GLU A 93 1.59 -26.69 11.86
N ALA A 94 2.73 -26.01 12.04
CA ALA A 94 2.94 -25.09 13.15
C ALA A 94 2.14 -23.79 12.96
N PHE A 95 1.92 -23.36 11.72
CA PHE A 95 1.02 -22.25 11.41
C PHE A 95 -0.41 -22.59 11.81
N ILE A 96 -0.96 -23.73 11.36
CA ILE A 96 -2.31 -24.18 11.71
C ILE A 96 -2.47 -24.27 13.23
N GLU A 97 -1.54 -24.92 13.93
CA GLU A 97 -1.60 -25.08 15.39
C GLU A 97 -1.70 -23.74 16.11
N LYS A 98 -0.92 -22.72 15.69
CA LYS A 98 -0.83 -21.44 16.39
C LYS A 98 -1.86 -20.41 15.93
N TYR A 99 -2.12 -20.36 14.62
CA TYR A 99 -2.84 -19.28 13.95
C TYR A 99 -4.22 -19.66 13.43
N GLU A 100 -4.62 -20.93 13.50
CA GLU A 100 -6.00 -21.35 13.19
C GLU A 100 -6.76 -21.87 14.41
N THR A 101 -6.08 -22.29 15.48
CA THR A 101 -6.76 -22.83 16.68
C THR A 101 -7.04 -21.79 17.76
N ASP A 102 -6.19 -20.76 17.88
CA ASP A 102 -6.41 -19.65 18.80
C ASP A 102 -7.29 -18.59 18.13
N PRO A 103 -8.44 -18.18 18.74
CA PRO A 103 -9.37 -17.26 18.09
C PRO A 103 -8.79 -15.87 17.79
N GLU A 104 -7.87 -15.37 18.63
CA GLU A 104 -7.27 -14.05 18.41
C GLU A 104 -6.25 -14.12 17.28
N HIS A 105 -5.40 -15.15 17.27
CA HIS A 105 -4.50 -15.36 16.15
C HIS A 105 -5.27 -15.60 14.86
N ALA A 106 -6.31 -16.45 14.84
CA ALA A 106 -7.16 -16.69 13.67
C ALA A 106 -7.77 -15.40 13.12
N ARG A 107 -8.31 -14.53 13.99
CA ARG A 107 -8.83 -13.22 13.58
C ARG A 107 -7.77 -12.39 12.85
N TRP A 108 -6.54 -12.40 13.34
CA TRP A 108 -5.42 -11.70 12.70
C TRP A 108 -4.95 -12.37 11.40
N SER A 109 -4.86 -13.70 11.39
CA SER A 109 -4.52 -14.51 10.20
C SER A 109 -5.47 -14.20 9.06
N ASP A 110 -6.77 -14.26 9.33
CA ASP A 110 -7.84 -14.01 8.37
C ASP A 110 -7.77 -12.57 7.87
N PHE A 111 -7.62 -11.59 8.77
CA PHE A 111 -7.47 -10.19 8.38
C PHE A 111 -6.26 -9.96 7.47
N MET A 112 -5.09 -10.48 7.85
CA MET A 112 -3.87 -10.33 7.06
C MET A 112 -4.01 -11.01 5.70
N PHE A 113 -4.52 -12.25 5.68
CA PHE A 113 -4.63 -13.05 4.46
C PHE A 113 -5.75 -12.57 3.54
N GLU A 114 -6.89 -12.12 4.06
CA GLU A 114 -8.03 -11.74 3.22
C GLU A 114 -8.05 -10.26 2.85
N ARG A 115 -7.40 -9.39 3.63
CA ARG A 115 -7.49 -7.94 3.44
C ARG A 115 -6.15 -7.30 3.12
N VAL A 116 -5.12 -7.55 3.92
CA VAL A 116 -3.83 -6.84 3.80
C VAL A 116 -3.01 -7.36 2.63
N VAL A 117 -2.68 -8.65 2.62
CA VAL A 117 -1.85 -9.27 1.57
C VAL A 117 -2.43 -9.06 0.16
N PRO A 118 -3.74 -9.28 -0.13
CA PRO A 118 -4.24 -9.09 -1.48
C PRO A 118 -4.26 -7.62 -1.90
N GLU A 119 -4.52 -6.69 -0.98
CA GLU A 119 -4.51 -5.26 -1.30
C GLU A 119 -3.08 -4.78 -1.63
N ILE A 120 -2.08 -5.14 -0.82
CA ILE A 120 -0.69 -4.78 -1.10
C ILE A 120 -0.25 -5.42 -2.43
N ALA A 121 -0.52 -6.71 -2.63
CA ALA A 121 -0.18 -7.38 -3.88
C ALA A 121 -0.80 -6.68 -5.11
N SER A 122 -2.06 -6.24 -4.99
CA SER A 122 -2.76 -5.47 -6.02
C SER A 122 -2.11 -4.12 -6.30
N LEU A 123 -1.84 -3.32 -5.25
CA LEU A 123 -1.20 -2.00 -5.38
C LEU A 123 0.19 -2.10 -6.01
N LEU A 124 0.97 -3.10 -5.62
CA LEU A 124 2.31 -3.35 -6.15
C LEU A 124 2.30 -4.12 -7.49
N GLN A 125 1.13 -4.52 -7.98
CA GLN A 125 0.97 -5.29 -9.22
C GLN A 125 1.80 -6.59 -9.23
N VAL A 126 1.95 -7.22 -8.06
CA VAL A 126 2.66 -8.49 -7.88
C VAL A 126 1.65 -9.62 -7.70
N PRO A 127 1.84 -10.79 -8.33
CA PRO A 127 0.96 -11.92 -8.11
C PRO A 127 0.97 -12.34 -6.64
N ARG A 128 -0.20 -12.32 -6.00
CA ARG A 128 -0.38 -12.92 -4.67
C ARG A 128 -0.18 -14.43 -4.75
N PHE A 129 0.40 -15.01 -3.70
CA PHE A 129 0.48 -16.45 -3.51
C PHE A 129 -0.92 -17.08 -3.39
N ASP A 130 -1.18 -18.06 -4.24
CA ASP A 130 -2.35 -18.93 -4.21
C ASP A 130 -1.95 -20.29 -3.59
N PRO A 131 -2.49 -20.65 -2.41
CA PRO A 131 -2.16 -21.92 -1.75
C PRO A 131 -2.68 -23.16 -2.49
N VAL A 132 -3.69 -23.01 -3.36
CA VAL A 132 -4.26 -24.13 -4.13
C VAL A 132 -3.34 -24.52 -5.27
N THR A 133 -2.81 -23.54 -6.00
CA THR A 133 -1.89 -23.78 -7.13
C THR A 133 -0.42 -23.74 -6.71
N GLN A 134 -0.13 -23.28 -5.50
CA GLN A 134 1.21 -23.03 -4.96
C GLN A 134 2.03 -22.09 -5.85
N THR A 135 1.39 -21.05 -6.40
CA THR A 135 2.03 -20.07 -7.28
C THR A 135 1.79 -18.64 -6.80
N GLY A 136 2.74 -17.75 -7.07
CA GLY A 136 2.65 -16.33 -6.75
C GLY A 136 3.92 -15.85 -6.04
N GLU A 137 4.11 -14.54 -5.99
CA GLU A 137 5.35 -13.88 -5.56
C GLU A 137 5.20 -13.16 -4.21
N PHE A 138 3.96 -12.78 -3.84
CA PHE A 138 3.68 -12.01 -2.64
C PHE A 138 2.81 -12.80 -1.65
N SER A 139 3.34 -13.02 -0.45
CA SER A 139 2.73 -13.76 0.65
C SER A 139 3.20 -13.20 2.00
N CYS A 140 2.83 -13.86 3.10
CA CYS A 140 3.09 -13.44 4.48
C CYS A 140 4.59 -13.16 4.73
N TYR A 141 5.48 -13.98 4.15
CA TYR A 141 6.93 -13.90 4.35
C TYR A 141 7.60 -12.69 3.66
N ASN A 142 6.89 -11.99 2.76
CA ASN A 142 7.39 -10.74 2.20
C ASN A 142 7.41 -9.62 3.26
N CYS A 143 6.64 -9.77 4.35
CA CYS A 143 6.61 -8.82 5.45
C CYS A 143 7.15 -9.41 6.74
N HIS A 144 6.76 -10.63 7.07
CA HIS A 144 7.10 -11.28 8.32
C HIS A 144 8.31 -12.18 8.19
N THR A 145 9.10 -12.24 9.25
CA THR A 145 10.14 -13.26 9.33
C THR A 145 9.54 -14.63 9.66
N LEU A 146 10.21 -15.71 9.23
CA LEU A 146 9.81 -17.09 9.50
C LEU A 146 10.74 -17.76 10.51
N GLU A 147 10.16 -18.50 11.45
CA GLU A 147 10.91 -19.33 12.41
C GLU A 147 11.76 -20.37 11.68
N GLY A 148 13.03 -20.50 12.08
CA GLY A 148 13.93 -21.53 11.54
C GLY A 148 14.43 -21.27 10.11
N VAL A 149 14.12 -20.13 9.51
CA VAL A 149 14.68 -19.67 8.23
C VAL A 149 15.65 -18.54 8.51
N GLU A 150 16.94 -18.74 8.21
CA GLU A 150 17.91 -17.63 8.15
C GLU A 150 17.57 -16.79 6.93
N GLN A 151 17.39 -15.47 7.13
CA GLN A 151 16.97 -14.51 6.11
C GLN A 151 18.03 -13.46 5.87
#